data_AF-A0A8T3X7Q8-F1
#
_entry.id   AF-A0A8T3X7Q8-F1
#
_cell.length_a   1.000
_cell.length_b   1.000
_cell.length_c   1.000
_cell.angle_alpha   90.00
_cell.angle_beta   90.00
_cell.angle_gamma   90.00
#
_symmetry.space_group_name_H-M   'P 1'
#
loop_
_entity.id
_entity.type
_entity.pdbx_description
1 polymer ?
#
loop_
_entity_poly.entity_id
_entity_poly.type
_entity_poly.pdbx_seq_one_letter_code
_entity_poly.pdbx_strand_id
1 'polypeptide(L)'
;MEHSTATKHNTRWAREVHKKYRKDENPKLKQCGRKPKPISDEERKIVIETYHEVLASATMIEQVLDEKGVHINHNRIHLILLEAGLAREEPKKKHRRSWADKI
;
A
#
# COMPACT_ATOMS: atom_id res chain seq x y z
N MET A 1 -5.64 -5.91 -46.80
CA MET A 1 -6.75 -5.94 -45.81
C MET A 1 -6.23 -6.76 -44.64
N GLU A 2 -5.56 -6.11 -43.70
CA GLU A 2 -4.74 -6.84 -42.74
C GLU A 2 -4.90 -6.31 -41.32
N HIS A 3 -5.15 -7.28 -40.44
CA HIS A 3 -4.85 -7.37 -39.02
C HIS A 3 -5.51 -6.34 -38.09
N SER A 4 -6.51 -6.78 -37.33
CA SER A 4 -6.27 -6.98 -35.90
C SER A 4 -7.36 -7.82 -35.27
N THR A 5 -6.93 -8.95 -34.71
CA THR A 5 -7.67 -9.84 -33.84
C THR A 5 -8.34 -9.06 -32.70
N ALA A 6 -9.66 -9.21 -32.60
CA ALA A 6 -10.47 -8.54 -31.59
C ALA A 6 -10.21 -9.12 -30.20
N THR A 7 -9.14 -8.66 -29.55
CA THR A 7 -9.01 -8.76 -28.09
C THR A 7 -10.16 -7.96 -27.50
N LYS A 8 -11.04 -8.57 -26.69
CA LYS A 8 -12.24 -7.93 -26.09
C LYS A 8 -11.89 -6.69 -25.26
N HIS A 9 -11.72 -5.56 -25.92
CA HIS A 9 -11.61 -4.24 -25.31
C HIS A 9 -12.77 -3.40 -25.80
N ASN A 10 -13.46 -2.75 -24.86
CA ASN A 10 -14.54 -1.84 -25.19
C ASN A 10 -13.96 -0.68 -26.03
N THR A 11 -14.38 -0.55 -27.29
CA THR A 11 -13.91 0.47 -28.24
C THR A 11 -14.09 1.91 -27.73
N ARG A 12 -15.07 2.13 -26.84
CA ARG A 12 -15.27 3.42 -26.17
C ARG A 12 -14.12 3.73 -25.21
N TRP A 13 -13.68 2.76 -24.42
CA TRP A 13 -12.60 2.93 -23.45
C TRP A 13 -11.28 3.28 -24.14
N ALA A 14 -10.95 2.59 -25.24
CA ALA A 14 -9.76 2.90 -26.04
C ALA A 14 -9.75 4.36 -26.53
N ARG A 15 -10.90 4.87 -26.99
CA ARG A 15 -11.04 6.28 -27.42
C ARG A 15 -10.89 7.26 -26.26
N GLU A 16 -11.47 6.95 -25.10
CA GLU A 16 -11.36 7.79 -23.90
C GLU A 16 -9.91 7.87 -23.41
N VAL A 17 -9.21 6.74 -23.37
CA VAL A 17 -7.78 6.70 -23.02
C VAL A 17 -6.96 7.51 -24.02
N HIS A 18 -7.16 7.31 -25.32
CA HIS A 18 -6.46 8.09 -26.36
C HIS A 18 -6.71 9.59 -26.21
N LYS A 19 -7.96 10.03 -26.02
CA LYS A 19 -8.30 11.45 -25.81
C LYS A 19 -7.57 12.05 -24.59
N LYS A 20 -7.46 11.28 -23.51
CA LYS A 20 -6.87 11.73 -22.25
C LYS A 20 -5.36 11.94 -22.33
N TYR A 21 -4.65 11.06 -23.03
CA TYR A 21 -3.18 11.04 -23.06
C TYR A 21 -2.58 11.53 -24.38
N ARG A 22 -3.38 11.94 -25.39
CA ARG A 22 -2.89 12.41 -26.70
C ARG A 22 -1.88 13.56 -26.63
N LYS A 23 -1.98 14.42 -25.61
CA LYS A 23 -1.10 15.58 -25.43
C LYS A 23 0.07 15.31 -24.48
N ASP A 24 0.09 14.15 -23.82
CA ASP A 24 1.18 13.78 -22.93
C ASP A 24 2.28 13.11 -23.76
N GLU A 25 3.46 13.72 -23.77
CA GLU A 25 4.62 13.24 -24.54
C GLU A 25 5.11 11.87 -24.05
N ASN A 26 4.88 11.54 -22.77
CA ASN A 26 5.23 10.24 -22.20
C ASN A 26 4.23 9.80 -21.09
N PRO A 27 3.08 9.19 -21.47
CA PRO A 27 2.06 8.81 -20.51
C PRO A 27 2.53 7.66 -19.62
N LYS A 28 2.57 7.90 -18.30
CA LYS A 28 2.96 6.89 -17.31
C LYS A 28 1.72 6.20 -16.73
N LEU A 29 1.83 4.89 -16.55
CA LEU A 29 0.80 4.13 -15.85
C LEU A 29 0.70 4.61 -14.40
N LYS A 30 -0.54 4.79 -13.92
CA LYS A 30 -0.79 5.03 -12.51
C LYS A 30 -0.53 3.75 -11.73
N GLN A 31 -0.12 3.90 -10.47
CA GLN A 31 -0.01 2.77 -9.56
C GLN A 31 -1.35 2.04 -9.47
N CYS A 32 -1.32 0.75 -9.79
CA CYS A 32 -2.48 -0.11 -9.71
C CYS A 32 -2.83 -0.39 -8.24
N GLY A 33 -4.12 -0.53 -7.95
CA GLY A 33 -4.61 -0.93 -6.64
C GLY A 33 -5.25 0.19 -5.82
N ARG A 34 -5.69 -0.19 -4.61
CA ARG A 34 -6.41 0.68 -3.70
C ARG A 34 -5.44 1.61 -2.96
N LYS A 35 -5.76 2.90 -2.90
CA LYS A 35 -5.01 3.85 -2.07
C LYS A 35 -5.11 3.45 -0.59
N PRO A 36 -4.00 3.50 0.17
CA PRO A 36 -4.04 3.22 1.60
C PRO A 36 -4.93 4.23 2.32
N LYS A 37 -5.61 3.78 3.40
CA LYS A 37 -6.35 4.67 4.28
C LYS A 37 -5.35 5.54 5.06
N PRO A 38 -5.62 6.84 5.25
CA PRO A 38 -4.81 7.66 6.13
C PRO A 38 -4.84 7.09 7.56
N ILE A 39 -3.75 7.31 8.29
CA ILE A 39 -3.64 6.95 9.70
C ILE A 39 -4.04 8.18 10.50
N SER A 40 -4.98 8.03 11.43
CA SER A 40 -5.42 9.11 12.32
C SER A 40 -4.35 9.41 13.37
N ASP A 41 -4.25 10.66 13.81
CA ASP A 41 -3.31 11.07 14.88
C ASP A 41 -3.63 10.38 16.21
N GLU A 42 -4.91 10.09 16.46
CA GLU A 42 -5.36 9.34 17.63
C GLU A 42 -4.81 7.91 17.63
N GLU A 43 -4.87 7.22 16.49
CA GLU A 43 -4.30 5.87 16.34
C GLU A 43 -2.80 5.87 16.57
N ARG A 44 -2.09 6.90 16.08
CA ARG A 44 -0.64 7.05 16.27
C ARG A 44 -0.29 7.14 17.75
N LYS A 45 -1.00 8.00 18.47
CA LYS A 45 -0.76 8.24 19.89
C LYS A 45 -0.95 6.97 20.71
N ILE A 46 -2.08 6.29 20.53
CA ILE A 46 -2.40 5.05 21.26
C ILE A 46 -1.34 3.97 21.01
N VAL A 47 -0.92 3.80 19.76
CA VAL A 47 0.12 2.81 19.39
C VAL A 47 1.48 3.15 20.00
N ILE A 48 1.91 4.41 19.94
CA ILE A 48 3.20 4.83 20.50
C ILE A 48 3.22 4.69 22.02
N GLU A 49 2.15 5.11 22.71
CA GLU A 49 2.02 4.93 24.17
C GLU A 49 2.08 3.45 24.54
N THR A 50 1.34 2.60 23.83
CA THR A 50 1.33 1.15 24.09
C THR A 50 2.70 0.51 23.78
N TYR A 51 3.41 1.00 22.76
CA TYR A 51 4.77 0.57 22.49
C TYR A 51 5.70 0.90 23.65
N HIS A 52 5.61 2.07 24.27
CA HIS A 52 6.45 2.42 25.41
C HIS A 52 6.11 1.63 26.68
N GLU A 53 4.86 1.17 26.84
CA GLU A 53 4.45 0.30 27.94
C GLU A 53 5.02 -1.12 27.80
N VAL A 54 4.99 -1.69 26.60
CA VAL A 54 5.25 -3.14 26.38
C VAL A 54 6.60 -3.40 25.71
N LEU A 55 7.14 -2.44 24.96
CA LEU A 55 8.38 -2.50 24.18
C LEU A 55 8.47 -3.75 23.27
N ALA A 56 7.35 -4.13 22.67
CA ALA A 56 7.20 -5.37 21.91
C ALA A 56 6.90 -5.14 20.41
N SER A 57 6.76 -6.26 19.68
CA SER A 57 6.45 -6.27 18.26
C SER A 57 5.01 -5.84 17.97
N ALA A 58 4.73 -5.48 16.72
CA ALA A 58 3.40 -5.05 16.29
C ALA A 58 2.29 -6.08 16.57
N THR A 59 2.60 -7.37 16.53
CA THR A 59 1.65 -8.44 16.85
C THR A 59 1.29 -8.49 18.34
N MET A 60 2.25 -8.21 19.23
CA MET A 60 1.95 -8.09 20.66
C MET A 60 1.14 -6.84 20.96
N ILE A 61 1.48 -5.72 20.32
CA ILE A 61 0.73 -4.47 20.50
C ILE A 61 -0.70 -4.63 20.00
N GLU A 62 -0.93 -5.35 18.89
CA GLU A 62 -2.28 -5.71 18.42
C GLU A 62 -3.07 -6.44 19.51
N GLN A 63 -2.49 -7.47 20.13
CA GLN A 63 -3.16 -8.22 21.20
C GLN A 63 -3.47 -7.34 22.42
N VAL A 64 -2.53 -6.51 22.86
CA VAL A 64 -2.74 -5.60 24.00
C VAL A 64 -3.81 -4.56 23.69
N LEU A 65 -3.88 -4.06 22.46
CA LEU A 65 -4.92 -3.12 22.05
C LEU A 65 -6.28 -3.79 21.91
N ASP A 66 -6.32 -5.02 21.41
CA ASP A 66 -7.54 -5.84 21.35
C ASP A 66 -8.12 -6.09 22.75
N GLU A 67 -7.28 -6.39 23.75
CA GLU A 67 -7.69 -6.52 25.15
C GLU A 67 -8.22 -5.20 25.73
N LYS A 68 -7.69 -4.05 25.29
CA LYS A 68 -8.19 -2.71 25.61
C LYS A 68 -9.44 -2.31 24.79
N GLY A 69 -9.94 -3.18 23.91
CA GLY A 69 -11.14 -2.96 23.09
C GLY A 69 -10.93 -2.13 21.83
N VAL A 70 -9.67 -1.86 21.44
CA VAL A 70 -9.32 -1.06 20.26
C VAL A 70 -8.64 -1.97 19.22
N HIS A 71 -9.36 -2.36 18.17
CA HIS A 71 -8.77 -3.21 17.14
C HIS A 71 -8.02 -2.38 16.08
N ILE A 72 -6.69 -2.52 16.05
CA ILE A 72 -5.82 -1.97 15.00
C ILE A 72 -4.96 -3.10 14.45
N ASN A 73 -5.08 -3.37 13.14
CA ASN A 73 -4.30 -4.40 12.47
C ASN A 73 -2.78 -4.20 12.65
N HIS A 74 -2.02 -5.26 12.97
CA HIS A 74 -0.56 -5.17 13.16
C HIS A 74 0.20 -4.53 11.99
N ASN A 75 -0.26 -4.64 10.73
CA ASN A 75 0.39 -3.96 9.61
C ASN A 75 0.27 -2.43 9.72
N ARG A 76 -0.88 -1.93 10.21
CA ARG A 76 -1.05 -0.51 10.51
C ARG A 76 -0.16 -0.09 11.66
N ILE A 77 -0.11 -0.88 12.72
CA ILE A 77 0.78 -0.66 13.88
C ILE A 77 2.24 -0.59 13.42
N HIS A 78 2.68 -1.55 12.60
CA HIS A 78 4.05 -1.58 12.08
C HIS A 78 4.39 -0.35 11.25
N LEU A 79 3.47 0.13 10.40
CA LEU A 79 3.65 1.38 9.66
C LEU A 79 3.82 2.57 10.60
N ILE A 80 3.00 2.67 11.65
CA ILE A 80 3.11 3.73 12.67
C ILE A 80 4.47 3.68 13.36
N LEU A 81 4.93 2.48 13.75
CA LEU A 81 6.22 2.31 14.40
C LEU A 81 7.40 2.66 13.48
N LEU A 82 7.30 2.34 12.18
CA LEU A 82 8.30 2.74 11.19
C LEU A 82 8.36 4.26 11.03
N GLU A 83 7.19 4.91 10.90
CA GLU A 83 7.10 6.36 10.78
C GLU A 83 7.60 7.10 12.04
N ALA A 84 7.43 6.49 13.22
CA ALA A 84 7.94 7.01 14.49
C ALA A 84 9.42 6.68 14.75
N GLY A 85 10.09 5.90 13.89
CA GLY A 85 11.50 5.50 14.07
C GLY A 85 11.72 4.43 15.16
N LEU A 86 10.65 3.80 15.65
CA LEU A 86 10.68 2.76 16.68
C LEU A 86 10.88 1.35 16.09
N ALA A 87 10.64 1.19 14.80
CA ALA A 87 10.92 -0.03 14.05
C ALA A 87 11.95 0.20 12.95
N ARG A 88 12.70 -0.86 12.61
CA ARG A 88 13.67 -0.85 11.52
C ARG A 88 13.08 -1.41 10.24
N GLU A 89 13.28 -0.71 9.12
CA GLU A 89 12.92 -1.25 7.80
C GLU A 89 13.97 -2.28 7.32
N GLU A 90 13.50 -3.41 6.81
CA GLU A 90 14.35 -4.48 6.27
C GLU A 90 14.08 -4.67 4.76
N PRO A 91 14.77 -3.91 3.89
CA PRO A 91 14.45 -3.85 2.45
C PRO A 91 14.59 -5.21 1.75
N LYS A 92 15.52 -6.06 2.21
CA LYS A 92 15.70 -7.43 1.69
C LYS A 92 14.45 -8.30 1.88
N LYS A 93 13.67 -8.08 2.94
CA LYS A 93 12.42 -8.81 3.21
C LYS A 93 11.22 -8.25 2.45
N LYS A 94 11.27 -6.96 2.10
CA LYS A 94 10.22 -6.25 1.34
C LYS A 94 10.28 -6.52 -0.15
N HIS A 95 11.45 -6.88 -0.67
CA HIS A 95 11.64 -7.17 -2.08
C HIS A 95 10.82 -8.40 -2.51
N ARG A 96 9.81 -8.17 -3.36
CA ARG A 96 9.04 -9.24 -4.02
C ARG A 96 9.47 -9.26 -5.49
N ARG A 97 9.82 -10.44 -6.01
CA ARG A 97 10.10 -10.59 -7.44
C ARG A 97 8.85 -10.21 -8.23
N SER A 98 8.97 -9.21 -9.09
CA SER A 98 7.98 -8.91 -10.11
C SER A 98 8.12 -9.92 -11.27
N TRP A 99 7.09 -10.02 -12.10
CA TRP A 99 7.15 -10.82 -13.32
C TRP A 99 8.15 -10.27 -14.34
N ALA A 100 8.47 -8.97 -14.26
CA ALA A 100 9.45 -8.29 -15.10
C ALA A 100 10.90 -8.58 -14.68
N ASP A 101 11.14 -8.91 -13.39
CA ASP A 101 12.48 -9.27 -12.89
C ASP A 101 12.95 -10.67 -13.32
N LYS A 102 12.13 -11.41 -14.09
CA LYS A 102 12.45 -12.76 -14.61
C LYS A 102 12.97 -12.74 -16.06
N ILE A 103 13.06 -11.58 -16.70
CA ILE A 103 13.61 -11.38 -18.05
C ILE A 103 15.04 -10.89 -17.90
#